data_AF-A0A381LTE2-F1
#
_entry.id   AF-A0A381LTE2-F1
#
_cell.length_a   1.000
_cell.length_b   1.000
_cell.length_c   1.000
_cell.angle_alpha   90.00
_cell.angle_beta   90.00
_cell.angle_gamma   90.00
#
_symmetry.space_group_name_H-M   'P 1'
#
loop_
_entity.id
_entity.type
_entity.pdbx_description
1 polymer ?
#
loop_
_entity_poly.entity_id
_entity_poly.type
_entity_poly.pdbx_seq_one_letter_code
_entity_poly.pdbx_strand_id
1 'polypeptide(L)'
;MKESPEQEQLRRAISGELTKRINDAARYPNVRSAVIQALGTIQDRIAGLCIAVRERFMLRDDQPLARFYIKGGNAFTACMDLLQGQDQHLFDSGSSDWDTQVAIDPWLPTSVQDALHAEIEDIVVDEMKKAGVLIAFELSLLTAPESPLSEQLYPIPRAQWGPNTVDVRCLVTCDAPQTLRRVFERDRTGLSAYTGVEIAKIGERDTPSPPGIVLNDGIKPFVLYRLGYTWHANLMETYVDRIVTEPASPRGILMELIDVSLPRRDTIEAITIWSEMENGHLTIATAGGTQERWQLPLPDLDYHLRENLLMLCEIASDPLALGAHKEAKRRERVAAIHAWYASRAQLQHFQDVLDVMAGRHVGQAGDDATALVNALMASVRARTLGAAPDYVNGQPTDTTRTRILAARYGTGTLLTLMSASFTSPVVLSAAFSDDLRLMSILGQSPYLAIDRLRFSGVDMAAVARVTHKQLRGLDIAVFEQAVGRWLGENVQVLAQPHNTPRVGGLSYECTLVVFVKNKKPPFAKTVVAFLTLTTATAAQAPFHSSPSDQGNAYAALLDIDGQRKAAAALIGEFVLRDLLSKQHETIKTLLPNA
;
A
#
# COMPACT_ATOMS: atom_id res chain seq x y z
N MET A 1 4.27 23.42 15.25
CA MET A 1 3.44 24.39 14.49
C MET A 1 3.02 23.76 13.17
N LYS A 2 1.89 24.17 12.58
CA LYS A 2 1.45 23.69 11.26
C LYS A 2 2.11 24.57 10.18
N GLU A 3 2.68 23.96 9.14
CA GLU A 3 3.21 24.69 7.97
C GLU A 3 2.06 25.38 7.22
N SER A 4 2.34 26.55 6.62
CA SER A 4 1.49 27.10 5.56
C SER A 4 1.68 26.33 4.24
N PRO A 5 0.75 26.40 3.28
CA PRO A 5 0.92 25.79 1.96
C PRO A 5 2.19 26.25 1.23
N GLU A 6 2.54 27.54 1.35
CA GLU A 6 3.74 28.12 0.74
C GLU A 6 5.02 27.58 1.38
N GLN A 7 5.05 27.48 2.72
CA GLN A 7 6.17 26.89 3.46
C GLN A 7 6.35 25.42 3.09
N GLU A 8 5.26 24.66 2.98
CA GLU A 8 5.30 23.26 2.56
C GLU A 8 5.81 23.10 1.12
N GLN A 9 5.37 23.96 0.20
CA GLN A 9 5.83 23.94 -1.20
C GLN A 9 7.33 24.25 -1.29
N LEU A 10 7.79 25.30 -0.59
CA LEU A 10 9.20 25.66 -0.51
C LEU A 10 10.04 24.52 0.08
N ARG A 11 9.60 23.95 1.21
CA ARG A 11 10.28 22.81 1.87
C ARG A 11 10.41 21.61 0.93
N ARG A 12 9.35 21.26 0.19
CA ARG A 12 9.36 20.15 -0.79
C ARG A 12 10.27 20.44 -1.97
N ALA A 13 10.31 21.68 -2.46
CA ALA A 13 11.20 22.08 -3.54
C ALA A 13 12.68 21.95 -3.14
N ILE A 14 13.04 22.50 -1.97
CA ILE A 14 14.41 22.39 -1.43
C ILE A 14 14.77 20.92 -1.19
N SER A 15 13.89 20.14 -0.55
CA SER A 15 14.08 18.70 -0.33
C SER A 15 14.36 17.95 -1.65
N GLY A 16 13.57 18.21 -2.69
CA GLY A 16 13.76 17.59 -4.00
C GLY A 16 15.09 17.95 -4.67
N GLU A 17 15.55 19.19 -4.54
CA GLU A 17 16.86 19.63 -5.07
C GLU A 17 18.02 19.00 -4.30
N LEU A 18 17.96 18.99 -2.97
CA LEU A 18 18.97 18.35 -2.12
C LEU A 18 19.06 16.84 -2.40
N THR A 19 17.91 16.15 -2.46
CA THR A 19 17.85 14.72 -2.80
C THR A 19 18.49 14.47 -4.16
N LYS A 20 18.19 15.30 -5.17
CA LYS A 20 18.84 15.19 -6.50
C LYS A 20 20.34 15.38 -6.45
N ARG A 21 20.79 16.33 -5.63
CA ARG A 21 22.21 16.67 -5.51
C ARG A 21 23.01 15.49 -5.00
N ILE A 22 22.66 14.91 -3.85
CA ILE A 22 23.46 13.81 -3.26
C ILE A 22 23.36 12.51 -4.07
N ASN A 23 22.22 12.27 -4.74
CA ASN A 23 22.00 11.05 -5.51
C ASN A 23 22.51 11.12 -6.96
N ASP A 24 23.08 12.25 -7.41
CA ASP A 24 23.67 12.36 -8.74
C ASP A 24 24.81 11.34 -8.90
N ALA A 25 24.50 10.22 -9.56
CA ALA A 25 25.44 9.11 -9.68
C ALA A 25 26.65 9.44 -10.57
N ALA A 26 26.53 10.40 -11.48
CA ALA A 26 27.65 10.84 -12.30
C ALA A 26 28.65 11.65 -11.47
N ARG A 27 28.15 12.43 -10.49
CA ARG A 27 28.98 13.26 -9.61
C ARG A 27 29.45 12.54 -8.35
N TYR A 28 28.63 11.67 -7.79
CA TYR A 28 28.91 10.94 -6.53
C TYR A 28 28.70 9.43 -6.68
N PRO A 29 29.44 8.76 -7.59
CA PRO A 29 29.26 7.33 -7.88
C PRO A 29 29.49 6.44 -6.66
N ASN A 30 30.42 6.80 -5.76
CA ASN A 30 30.69 6.02 -4.56
C ASN A 30 29.56 6.11 -3.52
N VAL A 31 28.88 7.26 -3.43
CA VAL A 31 27.67 7.40 -2.59
C VAL A 31 26.57 6.50 -3.13
N ARG A 32 26.37 6.50 -4.46
CA ARG A 32 25.42 5.60 -5.11
C ARG A 32 25.79 4.13 -4.86
N SER A 33 27.05 3.75 -5.02
CA SER A 33 27.55 2.39 -4.79
C SER A 33 27.31 1.91 -3.35
N ALA A 34 27.57 2.77 -2.36
CA ALA A 34 27.30 2.46 -0.95
C ALA A 34 25.80 2.22 -0.68
N VAL A 35 24.93 2.99 -1.33
CA VAL A 35 23.47 2.78 -1.26
C VAL A 35 23.08 1.43 -1.88
N ILE A 36 23.51 1.14 -3.11
CA ILE A 36 23.18 -0.10 -3.80
C ILE A 36 23.69 -1.33 -3.04
N GLN A 37 24.91 -1.26 -2.49
CA GLN A 37 25.47 -2.31 -1.64
C GLN A 37 24.61 -2.56 -0.39
N ALA A 38 24.14 -1.50 0.27
CA ALA A 38 23.29 -1.63 1.44
C ALA A 38 21.95 -2.31 1.10
N LEU A 39 21.33 -1.95 -0.02
CA LEU A 39 20.09 -2.58 -0.49
C LEU A 39 20.30 -4.06 -0.82
N GLY A 40 21.41 -4.42 -1.47
CA GLY A 40 21.75 -5.82 -1.74
C GLY A 40 21.99 -6.61 -0.45
N THR A 41 22.65 -6.01 0.54
CA THR A 41 22.87 -6.64 1.84
C THR A 41 21.57 -6.82 2.62
N ILE A 42 20.65 -5.85 2.57
CA ILE A 42 19.30 -5.97 3.16
C ILE A 42 18.56 -7.15 2.54
N GLN A 43 18.55 -7.26 1.21
CA GLN A 43 17.94 -8.38 0.51
C GLN A 43 18.48 -9.73 0.99
N ASP A 44 19.81 -9.90 1.00
CA ASP A 44 20.46 -11.16 1.36
C ASP A 44 20.18 -11.52 2.82
N ARG A 45 20.23 -10.54 3.73
CA ARG A 45 19.92 -10.76 5.15
C ARG A 45 18.45 -11.11 5.38
N ILE A 46 17.52 -10.52 4.64
CA ILE A 46 16.09 -10.88 4.69
C ILE A 46 15.86 -12.31 4.15
N ALA A 47 16.57 -12.69 3.08
CA ALA A 47 16.51 -14.06 2.56
C ALA A 47 17.04 -15.07 3.59
N GLY A 48 18.17 -14.78 4.24
CA GLY A 48 18.71 -15.58 5.34
C GLY A 48 17.78 -15.65 6.56
N LEU A 49 17.16 -14.53 6.92
CA LEU A 49 16.15 -14.46 7.99
C LEU A 49 14.97 -15.37 7.66
N CYS A 50 14.45 -15.35 6.43
CA CYS A 50 13.34 -16.23 6.04
C CYS A 50 13.68 -17.72 6.26
N ILE A 51 14.92 -18.14 5.99
CA ILE A 51 15.37 -19.52 6.24
C ILE A 51 15.38 -19.79 7.74
N ALA A 52 15.99 -18.92 8.54
CA ALA A 52 16.08 -19.09 10.00
C ALA A 52 14.71 -19.11 10.68
N VAL A 53 13.79 -18.23 10.27
CA VAL A 53 12.40 -18.17 10.78
C VAL A 53 11.65 -19.44 10.40
N ARG A 54 11.79 -19.92 9.16
CA ARG A 54 11.17 -21.16 8.70
C ARG A 54 11.58 -22.34 9.58
N GLU A 55 12.87 -22.49 9.85
CA GLU A 55 13.40 -23.54 10.72
C GLU A 55 12.89 -23.38 12.16
N ARG A 56 12.95 -22.16 12.71
CA ARG A 56 12.52 -21.85 14.09
C ARG A 56 11.04 -22.18 14.33
N PHE A 57 10.17 -21.92 13.35
CA PHE A 57 8.73 -22.13 13.46
C PHE A 57 8.21 -23.39 12.76
N MET A 58 9.11 -24.23 12.22
CA MET A 58 8.75 -25.46 11.49
C MET A 58 7.74 -25.23 10.36
N LEU A 59 7.94 -24.15 9.60
CA LEU A 59 7.08 -23.79 8.47
C LEU A 59 7.42 -24.62 7.24
N ARG A 60 6.54 -24.64 6.24
CA ARG A 60 6.78 -25.36 4.99
C ARG A 60 7.96 -24.78 4.21
N ASP A 61 8.74 -25.65 3.58
CA ASP A 61 9.90 -25.28 2.76
C ASP A 61 9.56 -24.43 1.55
N ASP A 62 8.38 -24.65 0.97
CA ASP A 62 7.91 -23.97 -0.23
C ASP A 62 7.15 -22.67 0.06
N GLN A 63 6.89 -22.33 1.33
CA GLN A 63 6.17 -21.11 1.68
C GLN A 63 7.12 -19.90 1.67
N PRO A 64 6.89 -18.88 0.81
CA PRO A 64 7.58 -17.60 0.92
C PRO A 64 7.12 -16.87 2.18
N LEU A 65 8.06 -16.26 2.93
CA LEU A 65 7.73 -15.56 4.18
C LEU A 65 7.77 -14.04 4.03
N ALA A 66 8.76 -13.53 3.30
CA ALA A 66 8.90 -12.13 2.98
C ALA A 66 9.56 -11.92 1.61
N ARG A 67 9.33 -10.76 1.02
CA ARG A 67 9.94 -10.32 -0.24
C ARG A 67 10.45 -8.90 -0.07
N PHE A 68 11.68 -8.64 -0.53
CA PHE A 68 12.24 -7.31 -0.67
C PHE A 68 12.30 -6.96 -2.16
N TYR A 69 11.99 -5.72 -2.53
CA TYR A 69 12.11 -5.24 -3.90
C TYR A 69 12.27 -3.71 -3.96
N ILE A 70 12.89 -3.23 -5.03
CA ILE A 70 12.98 -1.80 -5.34
C ILE A 70 11.68 -1.30 -5.96
N LYS A 71 11.33 -0.05 -5.74
CA LYS A 71 10.15 0.59 -6.33
C LYS A 71 10.43 2.05 -6.69
N GLY A 72 9.37 2.79 -7.01
CA GLY A 72 9.48 4.22 -7.23
C GLY A 72 10.10 4.57 -8.58
N GLY A 73 10.72 5.76 -8.63
CA GLY A 73 11.18 6.34 -9.90
C GLY A 73 12.36 5.64 -10.53
N ASN A 74 13.41 5.37 -9.74
CA ASN A 74 14.60 4.71 -10.26
C ASN A 74 14.30 3.27 -10.70
N ALA A 75 13.45 2.53 -9.96
CA ALA A 75 13.01 1.21 -10.39
C ALA A 75 12.27 1.25 -11.73
N PHE A 76 11.37 2.23 -11.92
CA PHE A 76 10.68 2.40 -13.21
C PHE A 76 11.65 2.66 -14.37
N THR A 77 12.63 3.55 -14.16
CA THR A 77 13.66 3.83 -15.17
C THR A 77 14.48 2.58 -15.48
N ALA A 78 14.98 1.86 -14.47
CA ALA A 78 15.72 0.62 -14.66
C ALA A 78 14.89 -0.46 -15.39
N CYS A 79 13.60 -0.56 -15.09
CA CYS A 79 12.68 -1.47 -15.79
C CYS A 79 12.56 -1.11 -17.28
N MET A 80 12.37 0.17 -17.59
CA MET A 80 12.27 0.65 -18.98
C MET A 80 13.57 0.46 -19.75
N ASP A 81 14.72 0.75 -19.13
CA ASP A 81 16.04 0.60 -19.74
C ASP A 81 16.32 -0.88 -20.04
N LEU A 82 16.01 -1.78 -19.11
CA LEU A 82 16.09 -3.23 -19.32
C LEU A 82 15.23 -3.68 -20.51
N LEU A 83 13.98 -3.21 -20.60
CA LEU A 83 13.07 -3.56 -21.69
C LEU A 83 13.51 -3.00 -23.06
N GLN A 84 14.34 -1.96 -23.06
CA GLN A 84 14.93 -1.36 -24.27
C GLN A 84 16.29 -1.97 -24.63
N GLY A 85 16.79 -2.94 -23.84
CA GLY A 85 18.12 -3.55 -24.03
C GLY A 85 19.26 -2.64 -23.60
N GLN A 86 18.99 -1.66 -22.74
CA GLN A 86 19.96 -0.75 -22.11
C GLN A 86 20.27 -1.26 -20.70
N ASP A 87 20.73 -2.50 -20.58
CA ASP A 87 20.91 -3.21 -19.32
C ASP A 87 22.33 -3.06 -18.73
N GLN A 88 23.07 -2.04 -19.14
CA GLN A 88 24.38 -1.72 -18.55
C GLN A 88 24.15 -0.77 -17.38
N HIS A 89 24.61 -1.14 -16.19
CA HIS A 89 24.60 -0.26 -15.02
C HIS A 89 23.21 0.29 -14.63
N LEU A 90 22.20 -0.59 -14.55
CA LEU A 90 20.81 -0.28 -14.21
C LEU A 90 20.66 0.52 -12.90
N PHE A 91 21.54 0.31 -11.92
CA PHE A 91 21.42 0.90 -10.58
C PHE A 91 22.49 1.96 -10.28
N ASP A 92 23.51 2.08 -11.13
CA ASP A 92 24.57 3.10 -11.01
C ASP A 92 24.22 4.42 -11.73
N SER A 93 22.98 4.61 -12.17
CA SER A 93 22.54 5.81 -12.88
C SER A 93 21.43 6.58 -12.14
N GLY A 94 21.10 7.78 -12.61
CA GLY A 94 20.02 8.62 -12.10
C GLY A 94 20.41 9.55 -10.94
N SER A 95 19.40 10.26 -10.43
CA SER A 95 19.54 11.25 -9.37
C SER A 95 18.40 11.25 -8.34
N SER A 96 17.53 10.24 -8.33
CA SER A 96 16.56 10.09 -7.24
C SER A 96 17.13 9.22 -6.12
N ASP A 97 16.52 9.36 -4.95
CA ASP A 97 16.53 8.39 -3.86
C ASP A 97 16.04 7.00 -4.30
N TRP A 98 16.36 5.99 -3.48
CA TRP A 98 15.91 4.61 -3.69
C TRP A 98 14.73 4.28 -2.80
N ASP A 99 13.53 4.28 -3.39
CA ASP A 99 12.35 3.69 -2.79
C ASP A 99 12.42 2.17 -2.84
N THR A 100 12.12 1.50 -1.73
CA THR A 100 12.08 0.04 -1.62
C THR A 100 10.92 -0.41 -0.75
N GLN A 101 10.60 -1.69 -0.85
CA GLN A 101 9.51 -2.29 -0.09
C GLN A 101 9.88 -3.69 0.40
N VAL A 102 9.52 -3.96 1.66
CA VAL A 102 9.49 -5.31 2.22
C VAL A 102 8.04 -5.69 2.39
N ALA A 103 7.60 -6.79 1.77
CA ALA A 103 6.30 -7.39 2.00
C ALA A 103 6.47 -8.66 2.83
N ILE A 104 5.68 -8.83 3.88
CA ILE A 104 5.60 -10.05 4.69
C ILE A 104 4.28 -10.75 4.35
N ASP A 105 4.29 -12.08 4.27
CA ASP A 105 3.09 -12.87 4.02
C ASP A 105 2.03 -12.59 5.11
N PRO A 106 0.90 -11.94 4.76
CA PRO A 106 -0.13 -11.54 5.72
C PRO A 106 -1.01 -12.71 6.17
N TRP A 107 -0.78 -13.92 5.62
CA TRP A 107 -1.43 -15.17 5.99
C TRP A 107 -0.61 -16.01 6.97
N LEU A 108 0.60 -15.56 7.32
CA LEU A 108 1.41 -16.19 8.36
C LEU A 108 0.75 -16.06 9.75
N PRO A 109 1.00 -17.00 10.67
CA PRO A 109 0.61 -16.84 12.07
C PRO A 109 1.19 -15.55 12.66
N THR A 110 0.43 -14.88 13.54
CA THR A 110 0.82 -13.60 14.15
C THR A 110 2.21 -13.64 14.80
N SER A 111 2.55 -14.72 15.52
CA SER A 111 3.87 -14.87 16.14
C SER A 111 5.02 -14.92 15.14
N VAL A 112 4.78 -15.43 13.92
CA VAL A 112 5.77 -15.46 12.84
C VAL A 112 5.88 -14.07 12.22
N GLN A 113 4.75 -13.41 11.95
CA GLN A 113 4.75 -12.02 11.46
C GLN A 113 5.47 -11.10 12.44
N ASP A 114 5.22 -11.23 13.75
CA ASP A 114 5.85 -10.43 14.80
C ASP A 114 7.37 -10.53 14.76
N ALA A 115 7.87 -11.76 14.67
CA ALA A 115 9.29 -12.01 14.64
C ALA A 115 9.93 -11.50 13.34
N LEU A 116 9.27 -11.69 12.19
CA LEU A 116 9.72 -11.13 10.91
C LEU A 116 9.78 -9.61 10.96
N HIS A 117 8.71 -8.94 11.43
CA HIS A 117 8.68 -7.48 11.54
C HIS A 117 9.80 -6.94 12.43
N ALA A 118 10.01 -7.54 13.60
CA ALA A 118 11.05 -7.09 14.52
C ALA A 118 12.46 -7.29 13.95
N GLU A 119 12.75 -8.48 13.42
CA GLU A 119 14.10 -8.81 12.92
C GLU A 119 14.40 -8.08 11.59
N ILE A 120 13.39 -7.80 10.76
CA ILE A 120 13.54 -6.96 9.56
C ILE A 120 13.84 -5.51 9.93
N GLU A 121 13.17 -4.95 10.94
CA GLU A 121 13.49 -3.61 11.45
C GLU A 121 14.97 -3.53 11.88
N ASP A 122 15.44 -4.53 12.63
CA ASP A 122 16.85 -4.59 13.06
C ASP A 122 17.82 -4.67 11.87
N ILE A 123 17.52 -5.51 10.86
CA ILE A 123 18.31 -5.60 9.62
C ILE A 123 18.38 -4.25 8.92
N VAL A 124 17.23 -3.61 8.69
CA VAL A 124 17.15 -2.34 7.96
C VAL A 124 17.90 -1.24 8.69
N VAL A 125 17.69 -1.08 10.00
CA VAL A 125 18.35 -0.04 10.79
C VAL A 125 19.85 -0.27 10.89
N ASP A 126 20.31 -1.51 11.06
CA ASP A 126 21.73 -1.85 11.10
C ASP A 126 22.43 -1.56 9.76
N GLU A 127 21.84 -2.00 8.64
CA GLU A 127 22.41 -1.73 7.32
C GLU A 127 22.37 -0.25 6.94
N MET A 128 21.32 0.50 7.32
CA MET A 128 21.28 1.96 7.15
C MET A 128 22.41 2.67 7.91
N LYS A 129 22.73 2.21 9.14
CA LYS A 129 23.85 2.77 9.91
C LYS A 129 25.18 2.50 9.22
N LYS A 130 25.42 1.28 8.75
CA LYS A 130 26.65 0.91 8.03
C LYS A 130 26.80 1.71 6.73
N ALA A 131 25.73 1.79 5.95
CA ALA A 131 25.68 2.61 4.74
C ALA A 131 25.99 4.08 5.06
N GLY A 132 25.41 4.61 6.14
CA GLY A 132 25.64 5.98 6.57
C GLY A 132 27.10 6.29 6.89
N VAL A 133 27.81 5.36 7.52
CA VAL A 133 29.25 5.50 7.80
C VAL A 133 30.07 5.52 6.50
N LEU A 134 29.77 4.62 5.57
CA LEU A 134 30.44 4.58 4.27
C LEU A 134 30.19 5.87 3.47
N ILE A 135 28.96 6.35 3.44
CA ILE A 135 28.60 7.60 2.76
C ILE A 135 29.34 8.79 3.38
N ALA A 136 29.37 8.90 4.72
CA ALA A 136 30.12 9.98 5.37
C ALA A 136 31.62 9.92 5.07
N PHE A 137 32.19 8.72 5.00
CA PHE A 137 33.58 8.54 4.57
C PHE A 137 33.81 9.03 3.14
N GLU A 138 33.00 8.60 2.17
CA GLU A 138 33.14 9.03 0.78
C GLU A 138 32.98 10.54 0.62
N LEU A 139 32.05 11.16 1.35
CA LEU A 139 31.86 12.60 1.34
C LEU A 139 33.01 13.38 2.01
N SER A 140 33.76 12.74 2.92
CA SER A 140 34.93 13.34 3.56
C SER A 140 36.12 13.51 2.61
N LEU A 141 36.13 12.75 1.51
CA LEU A 141 37.18 12.82 0.48
C LEU A 141 36.99 14.03 -0.46
N LEU A 142 35.85 14.71 -0.38
CA LEU A 142 35.51 15.86 -1.21
C LEU A 142 35.96 17.17 -0.55
N THR A 143 36.30 18.17 -1.37
CA THR A 143 36.51 19.52 -0.86
C THR A 143 35.16 20.16 -0.47
N ALA A 144 35.18 21.16 0.41
CA ALA A 144 33.95 21.82 0.86
C ALA A 144 33.09 22.36 -0.31
N PRO A 145 33.61 23.03 -1.35
CA PRO A 145 32.77 23.48 -2.48
C PRO A 145 32.16 22.32 -3.28
N GLU A 146 32.81 21.16 -3.29
CA GLU A 146 32.37 19.99 -4.05
C GLU A 146 31.35 19.15 -3.29
N SER A 147 31.37 19.18 -1.96
CA SER A 147 30.49 18.38 -1.10
C SER A 147 29.01 18.70 -1.30
N PRO A 148 28.13 17.68 -1.41
CA PRO A 148 26.68 17.87 -1.49
C PRO A 148 26.09 18.40 -0.17
N LEU A 149 26.85 18.37 0.94
CA LEU A 149 26.42 18.81 2.27
C LEU A 149 26.71 20.28 2.57
N SER A 150 27.37 20.98 1.65
CA SER A 150 27.73 22.37 1.83
C SER A 150 26.50 23.28 1.80
N GLU A 151 26.56 24.34 2.60
CA GLU A 151 25.49 25.33 2.71
C GLU A 151 25.10 25.90 1.34
N GLN A 152 23.82 26.21 1.18
CA GLN A 152 23.28 26.68 -0.09
C GLN A 152 22.42 27.92 0.09
N LEU A 153 22.49 28.82 -0.88
CA LEU A 153 21.53 29.90 -1.02
C LEU A 153 20.46 29.47 -2.01
N TYR A 154 19.26 29.22 -1.50
CA TYR A 154 18.10 28.92 -2.32
C TYR A 154 17.45 30.23 -2.80
N PRO A 155 17.24 30.40 -4.12
CA PRO A 155 16.71 31.64 -4.67
C PRO A 155 15.22 31.80 -4.35
N ILE A 156 14.83 32.97 -3.85
CA ILE A 156 13.43 33.34 -3.63
C ILE A 156 13.02 34.36 -4.71
N PRO A 157 11.99 34.09 -5.55
CA PRO A 157 11.55 35.04 -6.57
C PRO A 157 11.03 36.36 -5.97
N ARG A 158 11.34 37.51 -6.59
CA ARG A 158 10.90 38.86 -6.12
C ARG A 158 9.40 38.97 -5.90
N ALA A 159 8.59 38.25 -6.68
CA ALA A 159 7.14 38.21 -6.55
C ALA A 159 6.64 37.65 -5.20
N GLN A 160 7.50 36.94 -4.45
CA GLN A 160 7.18 36.36 -3.14
C GLN A 160 7.70 37.20 -1.97
N TRP A 161 8.44 38.28 -2.25
CA TRP A 161 9.07 39.09 -1.21
C TRP A 161 8.06 40.05 -0.57
N GLY A 162 8.24 40.36 0.72
CA GLY A 162 7.50 41.44 1.36
C GLY A 162 7.70 42.78 0.61
N PRO A 163 6.68 43.66 0.58
CA PRO A 163 6.68 44.89 -0.23
C PRO A 163 7.86 45.82 0.06
N ASN A 164 8.38 45.81 1.29
CA ASN A 164 9.47 46.68 1.74
C ASN A 164 10.85 46.01 1.79
N THR A 165 10.93 44.75 1.35
CA THR A 165 12.17 43.96 1.41
C THR A 165 13.08 44.32 0.23
N VAL A 166 14.36 44.58 0.49
CA VAL A 166 15.36 44.93 -0.53
C VAL A 166 16.16 43.74 -1.04
N ASP A 167 16.30 42.69 -0.22
CA ASP A 167 16.92 41.41 -0.60
C ASP A 167 16.31 40.29 0.25
N VAL A 168 16.03 39.14 -0.37
CA VAL A 168 15.55 37.95 0.34
C VAL A 168 16.40 36.76 -0.07
N ARG A 169 17.02 36.12 0.92
CA ARG A 169 17.82 34.91 0.75
C ARG A 169 17.27 33.79 1.59
N CYS A 170 17.33 32.56 1.10
CA CYS A 170 17.03 31.39 1.89
C CYS A 170 18.31 30.59 2.08
N LEU A 171 18.91 30.66 3.27
CA LEU A 171 20.11 29.91 3.61
C LEU A 171 19.73 28.52 4.09
N VAL A 172 20.21 27.50 3.40
CA VAL A 172 19.92 26.09 3.67
C VAL A 172 21.19 25.44 4.22
N THR A 173 21.10 24.91 5.44
CA THR A 173 22.24 24.33 6.18
C THR A 173 21.92 22.90 6.63
N CYS A 174 22.92 22.03 6.56
CA CYS A 174 22.80 20.64 7.00
C CYS A 174 22.99 20.57 8.52
N ASP A 175 22.16 19.77 9.20
CA ASP A 175 22.27 19.61 10.66
C ASP A 175 23.58 18.92 11.04
N ALA A 176 24.22 19.42 12.10
CA ALA A 176 25.32 18.75 12.78
C ALA A 176 25.08 18.89 14.29
N PRO A 177 24.77 17.80 15.02
CA PRO A 177 24.75 16.40 14.58
C PRO A 177 23.48 15.97 13.82
N GLN A 178 23.60 14.88 13.07
CA GLN A 178 22.45 14.13 12.55
C GLN A 178 21.93 13.16 13.62
N THR A 179 20.67 12.74 13.51
CA THR A 179 19.98 11.99 14.59
C THR A 179 19.13 10.85 14.06
N LEU A 180 18.98 9.80 14.85
CA LEU A 180 17.94 8.79 14.75
C LEU A 180 16.65 9.32 15.38
N ARG A 181 15.58 9.45 14.58
CA ARG A 181 14.29 10.00 15.02
C ARG A 181 13.18 9.00 14.79
N ARG A 182 12.24 8.88 15.74
CA ARG A 182 10.97 8.17 15.54
C ARG A 182 9.83 9.16 15.45
N VAL A 183 9.11 9.13 14.34
CA VAL A 183 7.95 9.99 14.09
C VAL A 183 6.70 9.15 14.32
N PHE A 184 5.90 9.54 15.30
CA PHE A 184 4.61 8.90 15.57
C PHE A 184 3.47 9.64 14.88
N GLU A 185 2.35 8.95 14.67
CA GLU A 185 1.12 9.53 14.16
C GLU A 185 0.67 10.74 14.99
N ARG A 186 0.28 11.82 14.30
CA ARG A 186 -0.09 13.10 14.90
C ARG A 186 -1.33 13.00 15.81
N ASP A 187 -2.17 12.00 15.58
CA ASP A 187 -3.44 11.78 16.29
C ASP A 187 -3.30 10.87 17.51
N ARG A 188 -2.10 10.35 17.82
CA ARG A 188 -1.81 9.80 19.14
C ARG A 188 -1.75 10.95 20.14
N THR A 189 -2.82 11.12 20.91
CA THR A 189 -2.85 11.99 22.08
C THR A 189 -1.89 11.46 23.15
N GLY A 190 -0.64 11.92 23.11
CA GLY A 190 0.38 11.61 24.12
C GLY A 190 1.77 12.03 23.67
N LEU A 191 2.41 12.90 24.47
CA LEU A 191 3.84 13.26 24.50
C LEU A 191 4.69 12.75 23.30
N SER A 192 4.61 13.44 22.16
CA SER A 192 5.51 13.22 21.02
C SER A 192 6.80 14.03 21.19
N ALA A 193 7.65 13.58 22.12
CA ALA A 193 9.00 14.11 22.26
C ALA A 193 9.98 12.97 22.51
N TYR A 194 10.17 12.09 21.52
CA TYR A 194 11.47 11.45 21.40
C TYR A 194 12.39 12.42 20.67
N THR A 195 13.08 13.27 21.43
CA THR A 195 14.19 14.06 20.92
C THR A 195 15.22 13.06 20.42
N GLY A 196 15.47 13.04 19.11
CA GLY A 196 16.23 11.98 18.46
C GLY A 196 17.59 11.72 19.12
N VAL A 197 18.05 10.47 19.02
CA VAL A 197 19.37 10.09 19.51
C VAL A 197 20.40 10.48 18.46
N GLU A 198 21.45 11.21 18.85
CA GLU A 198 22.54 11.56 17.93
C GLU A 198 23.13 10.29 17.32
N ILE A 199 23.31 10.31 15.99
CA ILE A 199 24.05 9.23 15.32
C ILE A 199 25.52 9.50 15.59
N ALA A 200 26.15 8.55 16.29
CA ALA A 200 27.55 8.65 16.65
C ALA A 200 28.40 8.92 15.41
N LYS A 201 29.15 10.02 15.47
CA LYS A 201 30.14 10.35 14.46
C LYS A 201 31.29 9.34 14.58
N ILE A 202 31.62 8.67 13.48
CA ILE A 202 32.75 7.76 13.39
C ILE A 202 33.81 8.44 12.51
N GLY A 203 35.00 8.67 13.06
CA GLY A 203 36.11 9.30 12.34
C GLY A 203 36.66 10.55 13.04
N GLU A 204 37.50 11.29 12.32
CA GLU A 204 38.16 12.50 12.82
C GLU A 204 37.18 13.68 12.97
N ARG A 205 37.65 14.77 13.59
CA ARG A 205 36.83 15.96 13.84
C ARG A 205 36.23 16.55 12.56
N ASP A 206 36.88 16.38 11.41
CA ASP A 206 36.51 17.03 10.14
C ASP A 206 35.68 16.15 9.19
N THR A 207 35.50 14.86 9.49
CA THR A 207 34.59 13.97 8.73
C THR A 207 33.14 14.50 8.85
N PRO A 208 32.30 14.51 7.80
CA PRO A 208 30.89 14.84 7.98
C PRO A 208 30.19 13.83 8.90
N SER A 209 29.10 14.25 9.55
CA SER A 209 28.29 13.31 10.35
C SER A 209 27.65 12.27 9.41
N PRO A 210 27.50 11.00 9.82
CA PRO A 210 26.67 10.06 9.09
C PRO A 210 25.23 10.61 8.87
N PRO A 211 24.56 10.25 7.77
CA PRO A 211 23.17 10.62 7.54
C PRO A 211 22.27 10.19 8.72
N GLY A 212 21.24 10.98 8.97
CA GLY A 212 20.17 10.66 9.92
C GLY A 212 19.35 9.44 9.49
N ILE A 213 18.65 8.85 10.47
CA ILE A 213 17.66 7.78 10.21
C ILE A 213 16.32 8.25 10.78
N VAL A 214 15.27 8.18 9.96
CA VAL A 214 13.91 8.50 10.36
C VAL A 214 13.04 7.24 10.31
N LEU A 215 12.53 6.84 11.47
CA LEU A 215 11.55 5.78 11.64
C LEU A 215 10.16 6.42 11.67
N ASN A 216 9.48 6.45 10.53
CA ASN A 216 8.18 7.08 10.40
C ASN A 216 7.04 6.08 10.56
N ASP A 217 6.52 6.04 11.79
CA ASP A 217 5.34 5.29 12.22
C ASP A 217 4.05 6.10 12.04
N GLY A 218 4.11 7.27 11.39
CA GLY A 218 2.96 8.13 11.11
C GLY A 218 2.36 7.97 9.72
N ILE A 219 3.03 7.29 8.78
CA ILE A 219 2.54 7.10 7.40
C ILE A 219 1.74 5.82 7.31
N LYS A 220 0.46 5.84 7.70
CA LYS A 220 -0.43 4.69 7.46
C LYS A 220 -0.68 4.52 5.95
N PRO A 221 -0.75 3.29 5.45
CA PRO A 221 -0.78 1.99 6.18
C PRO A 221 0.61 1.34 6.38
N PHE A 222 1.71 2.07 6.16
CA PHE A 222 3.07 1.54 6.24
C PHE A 222 3.80 1.97 7.53
N VAL A 223 4.98 1.41 7.72
CA VAL A 223 6.08 2.00 8.48
C VAL A 223 7.17 2.32 7.46
N LEU A 224 7.74 3.52 7.53
CA LEU A 224 8.80 3.96 6.62
C LEU A 224 10.11 4.15 7.39
N TYR A 225 11.15 3.44 6.97
CA TYR A 225 12.51 3.61 7.43
C TYR A 225 13.24 4.43 6.38
N ARG A 226 13.78 5.59 6.76
CA ARG A 226 14.43 6.52 5.83
C ARG A 226 15.84 6.85 6.27
N LEU A 227 16.80 6.69 5.35
CA LEU A 227 18.17 7.19 5.50
C LEU A 227 18.28 8.51 4.75
N GLY A 228 18.78 9.55 5.40
CA GLY A 228 18.93 10.85 4.78
C GLY A 228 19.49 11.92 5.70
N TYR A 229 19.94 13.03 5.12
CA TYR A 229 20.40 14.17 5.91
C TYR A 229 19.23 15.09 6.24
N THR A 230 19.14 15.53 7.49
CA THR A 230 18.24 16.61 7.89
C THR A 230 18.93 17.94 7.66
N TRP A 231 18.17 18.88 7.10
CA TRP A 231 18.56 20.26 6.82
C TRP A 231 17.55 21.21 7.44
N HIS A 232 17.96 22.45 7.68
CA HIS A 232 17.07 23.56 7.98
C HIS A 232 17.30 24.70 6.99
N ALA A 233 16.24 25.46 6.74
CA ALA A 233 16.28 26.64 5.90
C ALA A 233 15.87 27.85 6.72
N ASN A 234 16.66 28.92 6.64
CA ASN A 234 16.37 30.21 7.25
C ASN A 234 16.15 31.25 6.16
N LEU A 235 14.99 31.90 6.20
CA LEU A 235 14.68 33.05 5.38
C LEU A 235 15.35 34.28 6.01
N MET A 236 16.22 34.93 5.23
CA MET A 236 16.92 36.16 5.57
C MET A 236 16.33 37.29 4.73
N GLU A 237 15.56 38.16 5.37
CA GLU A 237 14.95 39.32 4.75
C GLU A 237 15.73 40.57 5.12
N THR A 238 16.33 41.22 4.13
CA THR A 238 17.03 42.49 4.31
C THR A 238 16.06 43.63 4.03
N TYR A 239 15.97 44.54 5.00
CA TYR A 239 15.29 45.82 4.91
C TYR A 239 16.36 46.93 4.88
N VAL A 240 15.95 48.17 4.60
CA VAL A 240 16.87 49.32 4.54
C VAL A 240 17.63 49.53 5.87
N ASP A 241 17.01 49.16 7.00
CA ASP A 241 17.49 49.44 8.36
C ASP A 241 17.85 48.19 9.18
N ARG A 242 17.49 46.99 8.73
CA ARG A 242 17.67 45.74 9.50
C ARG A 242 17.69 44.49 8.63
N ILE A 243 18.19 43.38 9.20
CA ILE A 243 18.04 42.03 8.64
C ILE A 243 17.17 41.23 9.61
N VAL A 244 16.12 40.59 9.09
CA VAL A 244 15.27 39.65 9.83
C VAL A 244 15.63 38.25 9.38
N THR A 245 15.83 37.33 10.32
CA THR A 245 16.11 35.92 10.02
C THR A 245 15.12 35.05 10.76
N GLU A 246 14.36 34.25 10.00
CA GLU A 246 13.33 33.36 10.53
C GLU A 246 13.38 31.98 9.83
N PRO A 247 12.95 30.88 10.47
CA PRO A 247 12.87 29.59 9.80
C PRO A 247 11.93 29.64 8.59
N ALA A 248 12.43 29.24 7.42
CA ALA A 248 11.63 29.18 6.19
C ALA A 248 10.54 28.08 6.26
N SER A 249 10.76 27.06 7.10
CA SER A 249 9.74 26.10 7.51
C SER A 249 9.93 25.73 8.98
N PRO A 250 8.84 25.52 9.75
CA PRO A 250 8.91 24.97 11.11
C PRO A 250 9.29 23.47 11.16
N ARG A 251 9.49 22.82 10.01
CA ARG A 251 9.90 21.40 9.91
C ARG A 251 11.26 21.27 9.25
N GLY A 252 12.02 20.26 9.67
CA GLY A 252 13.25 19.87 8.98
C GLY A 252 12.99 19.48 7.52
N ILE A 253 13.96 19.79 6.67
CA ILE A 253 14.02 19.40 5.26
C ILE A 253 14.81 18.10 5.19
N LEU A 254 14.25 17.07 4.56
CA LEU A 254 14.93 15.80 4.40
C LEU A 254 15.57 15.72 3.00
N MET A 255 16.85 15.38 2.97
CA MET A 255 17.60 14.98 1.78
C MET A 255 17.71 13.45 1.79
N GLU A 256 16.97 12.79 0.91
CA GLU A 256 16.63 11.37 1.00
C GLU A 256 17.64 10.52 0.21
N LEU A 257 18.01 9.35 0.75
CA LEU A 257 18.93 8.40 0.11
C LEU A 257 18.26 7.04 -0.10
N ILE A 258 17.70 6.48 0.98
CA ILE A 258 17.03 5.18 0.99
C ILE A 258 15.72 5.32 1.74
N ASP A 259 14.67 4.79 1.13
CA ASP A 259 13.36 4.59 1.73
C ASP A 259 13.02 3.10 1.73
N VAL A 260 12.84 2.51 2.91
CA VAL A 260 12.33 1.13 3.06
C VAL A 260 10.93 1.20 3.64
N SER A 261 9.93 0.83 2.84
CA SER A 261 8.54 0.77 3.28
C SER A 261 8.15 -0.65 3.68
N LEU A 262 7.52 -0.79 4.84
CA LEU A 262 7.02 -2.06 5.37
C LEU A 262 5.52 -1.91 5.67
N PRO A 263 4.61 -2.61 4.95
CA PRO A 263 3.18 -2.60 5.26
C PRO A 263 2.97 -3.01 6.71
N ARG A 264 2.01 -2.38 7.40
CA ARG A 264 1.65 -2.83 8.75
C ARG A 264 1.00 -4.22 8.68
N ARG A 265 1.09 -4.91 9.81
CA ARG A 265 0.44 -6.21 10.02
C ARG A 265 -1.05 -6.08 9.78
N ASP A 266 -1.59 -7.10 9.13
CA ASP A 266 -3.02 -7.24 8.87
C ASP A 266 -3.62 -5.97 8.25
N THR A 267 -2.96 -5.33 7.28
CA THR A 267 -3.64 -4.29 6.47
C THR A 267 -4.04 -4.85 5.11
N ILE A 268 -5.05 -4.24 4.49
CA ILE A 268 -5.45 -4.63 3.14
C ILE A 268 -4.33 -4.35 2.14
N GLU A 269 -3.45 -3.40 2.39
CA GLU A 269 -2.30 -3.13 1.54
C GLU A 269 -1.28 -4.25 1.60
N ALA A 270 -0.98 -4.80 2.79
CA ALA A 270 -0.12 -5.98 2.91
C ALA A 270 -0.68 -7.16 2.10
N ILE A 271 -1.98 -7.39 2.20
CA ILE A 271 -2.71 -8.45 1.46
C ILE A 271 -2.70 -8.20 -0.03
N THR A 272 -2.94 -6.96 -0.44
CA THR A 272 -2.97 -6.57 -1.85
C THR A 272 -1.62 -6.80 -2.49
N ILE A 273 -0.56 -6.31 -1.87
CA ILE A 273 0.82 -6.47 -2.36
C ILE A 273 1.15 -7.97 -2.47
N TRP A 274 0.83 -8.75 -1.44
CA TRP A 274 1.09 -10.18 -1.45
C TRP A 274 0.29 -10.92 -2.54
N SER A 275 -0.99 -10.58 -2.69
CA SER A 275 -1.87 -11.17 -3.69
C SER A 275 -1.43 -10.81 -5.11
N GLU A 276 -0.89 -9.62 -5.33
CA GLU A 276 -0.32 -9.23 -6.62
C GLU A 276 0.91 -10.09 -6.97
N MET A 277 1.73 -10.46 -5.98
CA MET A 277 2.84 -11.40 -6.19
C MET A 277 2.33 -12.81 -6.51
N GLU A 278 1.38 -13.34 -5.73
CA GLU A 278 0.86 -14.71 -5.91
C GLU A 278 0.12 -14.89 -7.24
N ASN A 279 -0.56 -13.85 -7.73
CA ASN A 279 -1.29 -13.88 -8.99
C ASN A 279 -0.41 -13.52 -10.21
N GLY A 280 0.90 -13.27 -10.01
CA GLY A 280 1.81 -12.89 -11.09
C GLY A 280 1.57 -11.50 -11.67
N HIS A 281 0.86 -10.63 -10.95
CA HIS A 281 0.69 -9.20 -11.27
C HIS A 281 1.87 -8.35 -10.78
N LEU A 282 2.72 -8.94 -9.93
CA LEU A 282 4.00 -8.41 -9.51
C LEU A 282 5.04 -9.52 -9.68
N THR A 283 5.69 -9.53 -10.84
CA THR A 283 6.87 -10.38 -11.03
C THR A 283 8.10 -9.61 -10.58
N ILE A 284 8.79 -10.16 -9.58
CA ILE A 284 10.07 -9.62 -9.12
C ILE A 284 11.16 -10.50 -9.71
N ALA A 285 11.85 -9.98 -10.72
CA ALA A 285 13.09 -10.59 -11.18
C ALA A 285 14.24 -10.03 -10.33
N THR A 286 15.23 -10.85 -9.99
CA THR A 286 16.52 -10.29 -9.57
C THR A 286 17.14 -9.68 -10.83
N ALA A 287 16.94 -8.39 -11.04
CA ALA A 287 17.53 -7.70 -12.15
C ALA A 287 18.94 -7.29 -11.72
N GLY A 288 19.93 -7.75 -12.45
CA GLY A 288 21.24 -7.13 -12.50
C GLY A 288 21.48 -6.83 -13.96
N GLY A 289 21.93 -5.60 -14.25
CA GLY A 289 22.55 -5.35 -15.52
C GLY A 289 23.72 -6.30 -15.76
N THR A 290 24.11 -6.51 -17.01
CA THR A 290 25.19 -7.47 -17.34
C THR A 290 26.54 -7.16 -16.68
N GLN A 291 26.70 -5.94 -16.17
CA GLN A 291 27.91 -5.45 -15.46
C GLN A 291 27.63 -5.05 -14.01
N GLU A 292 26.43 -5.30 -13.49
CA GLU A 292 26.06 -4.93 -12.12
C GLU A 292 26.75 -5.82 -11.09
N ARG A 293 27.33 -5.18 -10.08
CA ARG A 293 27.97 -5.90 -8.97
C ARG A 293 26.95 -6.47 -7.99
N TRP A 294 25.81 -5.80 -7.83
CA TRP A 294 24.73 -6.20 -6.95
C TRP A 294 23.44 -6.35 -7.76
N GLN A 295 22.76 -7.48 -7.61
CA GLN A 295 21.49 -7.72 -8.29
C GLN A 295 20.35 -7.37 -7.32
N LEU A 296 19.50 -6.41 -7.69
CA LEU A 296 18.38 -5.97 -6.86
C LEU A 296 17.05 -6.48 -7.43
N PRO A 297 16.05 -6.74 -6.59
CA PRO A 297 14.81 -7.36 -7.04
C PRO A 297 13.94 -6.25 -7.65
N LEU A 298 13.79 -6.28 -8.97
CA LEU A 298 13.13 -5.26 -9.77
C LEU A 298 11.75 -5.77 -10.23
N PRO A 299 10.68 -5.03 -9.92
CA PRO A 299 9.36 -5.31 -10.46
C PRO A 299 9.26 -5.15 -11.98
N ASP A 300 8.34 -5.89 -12.57
CA ASP A 300 7.99 -5.78 -13.98
C ASP A 300 7.19 -4.50 -14.33
N LEU A 301 6.89 -4.35 -15.61
CA LEU A 301 6.12 -3.21 -16.12
C LEU A 301 4.66 -3.21 -15.64
N ASP A 302 4.09 -4.38 -15.35
CA ASP A 302 2.69 -4.51 -14.89
C ASP A 302 2.54 -3.93 -13.48
N TYR A 303 3.50 -4.22 -12.59
CA TYR A 303 3.59 -3.56 -11.29
C TYR A 303 3.62 -2.04 -11.44
N HIS A 304 4.51 -1.51 -12.28
CA HIS A 304 4.64 -0.07 -12.46
C HIS A 304 3.36 0.56 -13.04
N LEU A 305 2.64 -0.15 -13.93
CA LEU A 305 1.35 0.31 -14.41
C LEU A 305 0.34 0.40 -13.25
N ARG A 306 0.15 -0.70 -12.51
CA ARG A 306 -0.81 -0.79 -11.41
C ARG A 306 -0.53 0.20 -10.31
N GLU A 307 0.73 0.36 -9.90
CA GLU A 307 1.13 1.33 -8.87
C GLU A 307 0.78 2.76 -9.30
N ASN A 308 1.13 3.17 -10.54
CA ASN A 308 0.80 4.52 -11.00
C ASN A 308 -0.72 4.72 -11.16
N LEU A 309 -1.45 3.71 -11.61
CA LEU A 309 -2.91 3.78 -11.72
C LEU A 309 -3.59 3.80 -10.35
N LEU A 310 -3.15 3.00 -9.38
CA LEU A 310 -3.63 2.96 -8.00
C LEU A 310 -3.56 4.35 -7.38
N MET A 311 -2.38 4.93 -7.51
CA MET A 311 -2.04 6.27 -7.09
C MET A 311 -2.87 7.37 -7.79
N LEU A 312 -3.31 7.17 -9.03
CA LEU A 312 -4.24 8.06 -9.73
C LEU A 312 -5.69 7.84 -9.28
N CYS A 313 -6.08 6.60 -8.98
CA CYS A 313 -7.38 6.28 -8.38
C CYS A 313 -7.53 6.91 -6.99
N GLU A 314 -6.48 6.89 -6.16
CA GLU A 314 -6.45 7.58 -4.86
C GLU A 314 -6.75 9.08 -5.01
N ILE A 315 -6.07 9.75 -5.94
CA ILE A 315 -6.30 11.18 -6.25
C ILE A 315 -7.73 11.42 -6.76
N ALA A 316 -8.27 10.48 -7.53
CA ALA A 316 -9.63 10.58 -8.04
C ALA A 316 -10.68 10.41 -6.92
N SER A 317 -10.41 9.55 -5.93
CA SER A 317 -11.27 9.32 -4.76
C SER A 317 -11.17 10.43 -3.71
N ASP A 318 -9.98 10.98 -3.50
CA ASP A 318 -9.71 12.09 -2.59
C ASP A 318 -8.76 13.09 -3.28
N PRO A 319 -9.29 14.21 -3.82
CA PRO A 319 -8.48 15.24 -4.44
C PRO A 319 -7.44 15.88 -3.50
N LEU A 320 -7.58 15.71 -2.18
CA LEU A 320 -6.65 16.21 -1.17
C LEU A 320 -5.63 15.15 -0.72
N ALA A 321 -5.60 13.98 -1.37
CA ALA A 321 -4.64 12.92 -1.07
C ALA A 321 -3.19 13.45 -1.12
N LEU A 322 -2.34 12.97 -0.20
CA LEU A 322 -0.94 13.43 -0.04
C LEU A 322 -0.12 13.36 -1.34
N GLY A 323 -0.47 12.45 -2.25
CA GLY A 323 0.19 12.24 -3.54
C GLY A 323 -0.31 13.12 -4.70
N ALA A 324 -1.33 13.96 -4.52
CA ALA A 324 -1.97 14.72 -5.61
C ALA A 324 -0.99 15.59 -6.42
N HIS A 325 0.00 16.19 -5.75
CA HIS A 325 1.05 16.98 -6.40
C HIS A 325 1.92 16.18 -7.40
N LYS A 326 1.93 14.84 -7.34
CA LYS A 326 2.66 13.95 -8.25
C LYS A 326 1.80 13.45 -9.42
N GLU A 327 0.55 13.93 -9.58
CA GLU A 327 -0.37 13.46 -10.62
C GLU A 327 0.25 13.53 -12.03
N ALA A 328 0.84 14.67 -12.39
CA ALA A 328 1.45 14.87 -13.71
C ALA A 328 2.54 13.83 -14.00
N LYS A 329 3.41 13.54 -13.02
CA LYS A 329 4.48 12.55 -13.16
C LYS A 329 3.93 11.13 -13.28
N ARG A 330 2.85 10.79 -12.56
CA ARG A 330 2.16 9.49 -12.65
C ARG A 330 1.57 9.29 -14.04
N ARG A 331 0.91 10.32 -14.61
CA ARG A 331 0.38 10.31 -15.98
C ARG A 331 1.47 10.13 -17.03
N GLU A 332 2.60 10.83 -16.90
CA GLU A 332 3.76 10.68 -17.79
C GLU A 332 4.26 9.23 -17.84
N ARG A 333 4.39 8.58 -16.67
CA ARG A 333 4.80 7.17 -16.58
C ARG A 333 3.79 6.24 -17.22
N VAL A 334 2.49 6.41 -16.95
CA VAL A 334 1.43 5.61 -17.58
C VAL A 334 1.44 5.79 -19.11
N ALA A 335 1.68 7.00 -19.60
CA ALA A 335 1.80 7.26 -21.04
C ALA A 335 3.02 6.55 -21.66
N ALA A 336 4.16 6.53 -20.98
CA ALA A 336 5.34 5.78 -21.44
C ALA A 336 5.07 4.26 -21.48
N ILE A 337 4.40 3.72 -20.47
CA ILE A 337 4.00 2.30 -20.42
C ILE A 337 3.02 1.96 -21.54
N HIS A 338 2.02 2.81 -21.76
CA HIS A 338 1.06 2.67 -22.85
C HIS A 338 1.77 2.64 -24.22
N ALA A 339 2.71 3.57 -24.45
CA ALA A 339 3.48 3.61 -25.70
C ALA A 339 4.31 2.33 -25.90
N TRP A 340 4.88 1.78 -24.83
CA TRP A 340 5.58 0.49 -24.88
C TRP A 340 4.64 -0.65 -25.27
N TYR A 341 3.49 -0.79 -24.61
CA TYR A 341 2.50 -1.82 -24.95
C TYR A 341 1.94 -1.66 -26.37
N ALA A 342 1.75 -0.42 -26.84
CA ALA A 342 1.34 -0.12 -28.21
C ALA A 342 2.36 -0.68 -29.23
N SER A 343 3.66 -0.47 -28.99
CA SER A 343 4.73 -0.96 -29.86
C SER A 343 4.82 -2.50 -29.95
N ARG A 344 4.21 -3.20 -28.99
CA ARG A 344 4.22 -4.68 -28.86
C ARG A 344 2.87 -5.33 -29.17
N ALA A 345 1.88 -4.58 -29.67
CA ALA A 345 0.51 -5.05 -29.89
C ALA A 345 -0.17 -5.64 -28.63
N GLN A 346 0.14 -5.08 -27.46
CA GLN A 346 -0.32 -5.53 -26.15
C GLN A 346 -1.30 -4.54 -25.47
N LEU A 347 -1.93 -3.64 -26.23
CA LEU A 347 -2.88 -2.66 -25.69
C LEU A 347 -4.11 -3.30 -25.03
N GLN A 348 -4.50 -4.51 -25.44
CA GLN A 348 -5.59 -5.22 -24.77
C GLN A 348 -5.25 -5.51 -23.30
N HIS A 349 -4.01 -5.89 -22.99
CA HIS A 349 -3.58 -6.10 -21.61
C HIS A 349 -3.65 -4.81 -20.80
N PHE A 350 -3.18 -3.69 -21.38
CA PHE A 350 -3.28 -2.37 -20.74
C PHE A 350 -4.74 -1.99 -20.43
N GLN A 351 -5.65 -2.23 -21.39
CA GLN A 351 -7.09 -2.02 -21.22
C GLN A 351 -7.68 -2.92 -20.13
N ASP A 352 -7.29 -4.21 -20.10
CA ASP A 352 -7.78 -5.17 -19.11
C ASP A 352 -7.39 -4.73 -17.68
N VAL A 353 -6.18 -4.19 -17.48
CA VAL A 353 -5.75 -3.64 -16.18
C VAL A 353 -6.62 -2.45 -15.77
N LEU A 354 -6.87 -1.50 -16.67
CA LEU A 354 -7.75 -0.36 -16.41
C LEU A 354 -9.17 -0.80 -16.05
N ASP A 355 -9.72 -1.74 -16.81
CA ASP A 355 -11.08 -2.24 -16.62
C ASP A 355 -11.24 -2.96 -15.29
N VAL A 356 -10.24 -3.77 -14.92
CA VAL A 356 -10.18 -4.45 -13.61
C VAL A 356 -10.14 -3.42 -12.48
N MET A 357 -9.28 -2.42 -12.54
CA MET A 357 -9.17 -1.39 -11.50
C MET A 357 -10.42 -0.51 -11.41
N ALA A 358 -11.06 -0.21 -12.55
CA ALA A 358 -12.31 0.53 -12.63
C ALA A 358 -13.54 -0.28 -12.20
N GLY A 359 -13.46 -1.62 -12.21
CA GLY A 359 -14.58 -2.55 -12.02
C GLY A 359 -15.57 -2.60 -13.20
N ARG A 360 -15.21 -2.00 -14.34
CA ARG A 360 -16.02 -1.91 -15.55
C ARG A 360 -15.15 -1.44 -16.71
N HIS A 361 -15.65 -1.65 -17.93
CA HIS A 361 -14.99 -1.10 -19.12
C HIS A 361 -14.91 0.44 -19.05
N VAL A 362 -13.73 1.00 -19.31
CA VAL A 362 -13.49 2.45 -19.37
C VAL A 362 -12.76 2.86 -20.65
N GLY A 363 -13.09 4.03 -21.19
CA GLY A 363 -12.52 4.51 -22.45
C GLY A 363 -13.22 3.96 -23.69
N GLN A 364 -12.63 4.18 -24.85
CA GLN A 364 -13.04 3.70 -26.16
C GLN A 364 -11.86 3.06 -26.90
N ALA A 365 -12.17 2.20 -27.87
CA ALA A 365 -11.15 1.61 -28.72
C ALA A 365 -10.37 2.70 -29.47
N GLY A 366 -9.04 2.70 -29.33
CA GLY A 366 -8.15 3.68 -29.96
C GLY A 366 -7.87 4.93 -29.14
N ASP A 367 -8.43 5.04 -27.92
CA ASP A 367 -8.09 6.11 -26.99
C ASP A 367 -6.59 6.10 -26.65
N ASP A 368 -6.01 7.29 -26.49
CA ASP A 368 -4.65 7.43 -25.98
C ASP A 368 -4.59 7.24 -24.45
N ALA A 369 -3.37 7.16 -23.91
CA ALA A 369 -3.16 7.01 -22.47
C ALA A 369 -3.84 8.10 -21.63
N THR A 370 -3.93 9.33 -22.14
CA THR A 370 -4.53 10.45 -21.41
C THR A 370 -6.04 10.28 -21.31
N ALA A 371 -6.70 9.95 -22.41
CA ALA A 371 -8.13 9.67 -22.47
C ALA A 371 -8.50 8.48 -21.58
N LEU A 372 -7.74 7.38 -21.65
CA LEU A 372 -7.95 6.18 -20.84
C LEU A 372 -7.81 6.45 -19.33
N VAL A 373 -6.75 7.16 -18.91
CA VAL A 373 -6.56 7.53 -17.51
C VAL A 373 -7.67 8.47 -17.03
N ASN A 374 -8.10 9.42 -17.85
CA ASN A 374 -9.20 10.31 -17.50
C ASN A 374 -10.52 9.54 -17.33
N ALA A 375 -10.80 8.55 -18.18
CA ALA A 375 -11.96 7.69 -18.06
C ALA A 375 -11.93 6.84 -16.79
N LEU A 376 -10.77 6.26 -16.44
CA LEU A 376 -10.57 5.54 -15.18
C LEU A 376 -10.84 6.46 -13.97
N MET A 377 -10.17 7.61 -13.90
CA MET A 377 -10.31 8.54 -12.76
C MET A 377 -11.74 9.07 -12.64
N ALA A 378 -12.40 9.40 -13.76
CA ALA A 378 -13.81 9.80 -13.76
C ALA A 378 -14.71 8.68 -13.24
N SER A 379 -14.42 7.43 -13.60
CA SER A 379 -15.14 6.26 -13.10
C SER A 379 -15.00 6.11 -11.59
N VAL A 380 -13.77 6.16 -11.07
CA VAL A 380 -13.50 6.08 -9.62
C VAL A 380 -14.16 7.22 -8.86
N ARG A 381 -14.04 8.45 -9.37
CA ARG A 381 -14.65 9.64 -8.75
C ARG A 381 -16.17 9.51 -8.66
N ALA A 382 -16.83 9.09 -9.74
CA ALA A 382 -18.29 8.93 -9.76
C ALA A 382 -18.77 7.88 -8.75
N ARG A 383 -18.03 6.78 -8.59
CA ARG A 383 -18.37 5.69 -7.66
C ARG A 383 -18.02 5.98 -6.20
N THR A 384 -17.11 6.93 -5.98
CA THR A 384 -16.66 7.31 -4.64
C THR A 384 -17.41 8.54 -4.13
N LEU A 385 -17.29 9.67 -4.82
CA LEU A 385 -17.86 10.97 -4.42
C LEU A 385 -19.29 11.18 -4.91
N GLY A 386 -19.65 10.57 -6.05
CA GLY A 386 -20.98 10.70 -6.66
C GLY A 386 -21.99 9.63 -6.21
N ALA A 387 -21.61 8.73 -5.32
CA ALA A 387 -22.48 7.66 -4.86
C ALA A 387 -23.60 8.20 -3.96
N ALA A 388 -24.78 7.58 -4.03
CA ALA A 388 -25.87 7.88 -3.13
C ALA A 388 -25.45 7.61 -1.67
N PRO A 389 -25.91 8.42 -0.70
CA PRO A 389 -25.57 8.21 0.69
C PRO A 389 -26.16 6.91 1.21
N ASP A 390 -25.35 6.14 1.94
CA ASP A 390 -25.79 4.90 2.58
C ASP A 390 -26.60 5.16 3.87
N TYR A 391 -26.49 6.37 4.44
CA TYR A 391 -27.11 6.75 5.71
C TYR A 391 -27.94 8.03 5.61
N VAL A 392 -28.97 8.12 6.44
CA VAL A 392 -29.71 9.36 6.77
C VAL A 392 -29.90 9.38 8.29
N ASN A 393 -29.52 10.50 8.94
CA ASN A 393 -29.59 10.66 10.39
C ASN A 393 -28.91 9.54 11.20
N GLY A 394 -27.73 9.09 10.73
CA GLY A 394 -26.95 8.03 11.40
C GLY A 394 -27.52 6.61 11.27
N GLN A 395 -28.56 6.42 10.44
CA GLN A 395 -29.17 5.11 10.19
C GLN A 395 -29.07 4.75 8.70
N PRO A 396 -28.90 3.45 8.35
CA PRO A 396 -28.94 3.03 6.96
C PRO A 396 -30.24 3.45 6.28
N THR A 397 -30.17 3.90 5.02
CA THR A 397 -31.37 4.31 4.28
C THR A 397 -32.32 3.13 4.05
N ASP A 398 -33.61 3.41 3.87
CA ASP A 398 -34.60 2.36 3.57
C ASP A 398 -34.31 1.65 2.25
N THR A 399 -33.77 2.36 1.26
CA THR A 399 -33.30 1.78 -0.01
C THR A 399 -32.18 0.78 0.22
N THR A 400 -31.13 1.17 0.97
CA THR A 400 -30.01 0.27 1.31
C THR A 400 -30.49 -0.94 2.11
N ARG A 401 -31.34 -0.71 3.11
CA ARG A 401 -31.90 -1.78 3.95
C ARG A 401 -32.71 -2.78 3.12
N THR A 402 -33.63 -2.30 2.29
CA THR A 402 -34.50 -3.14 1.45
C THR A 402 -33.68 -3.94 0.45
N ARG A 403 -32.68 -3.31 -0.18
CA ARG A 403 -31.77 -3.97 -1.15
C ARG A 403 -31.05 -5.16 -0.52
N ILE A 404 -30.43 -4.96 0.64
CA ILE A 404 -29.65 -6.02 1.31
C ILE A 404 -30.56 -7.12 1.87
N LEU A 405 -31.71 -6.76 2.46
CA LEU A 405 -32.68 -7.76 2.92
C LEU A 405 -33.21 -8.61 1.77
N ALA A 406 -33.46 -8.03 0.60
CA ALA A 406 -33.84 -8.79 -0.59
C ALA A 406 -32.70 -9.71 -1.08
N ALA A 407 -31.45 -9.24 -1.02
CA ALA A 407 -30.28 -10.01 -1.42
C ALA A 407 -30.03 -11.27 -0.57
N ARG A 408 -30.54 -11.32 0.67
CA ARG A 408 -30.46 -12.52 1.53
C ARG A 408 -31.15 -13.73 0.93
N TYR A 409 -32.23 -13.55 0.16
CA TYR A 409 -32.85 -14.65 -0.57
C TYR A 409 -31.90 -15.23 -1.63
N GLY A 410 -31.22 -14.36 -2.39
CA GLY A 410 -30.17 -14.76 -3.33
C GLY A 410 -29.02 -15.48 -2.64
N THR A 411 -28.61 -15.00 -1.46
CA THR A 411 -27.59 -15.65 -0.63
C THR A 411 -28.00 -17.06 -0.21
N GLY A 412 -29.25 -17.27 0.22
CA GLY A 412 -29.79 -18.60 0.51
C GLY A 412 -29.77 -19.54 -0.70
N THR A 413 -30.03 -19.00 -1.89
CA THR A 413 -29.92 -19.75 -3.15
C THR A 413 -28.47 -20.12 -3.45
N LEU A 414 -27.52 -19.19 -3.29
CA LEU A 414 -26.08 -19.47 -3.43
C LEU A 414 -25.61 -20.56 -2.47
N LEU A 415 -26.04 -20.54 -1.21
CA LEU A 415 -25.72 -21.58 -0.23
C LEU A 415 -26.27 -22.95 -0.65
N THR A 416 -27.47 -22.99 -1.24
CA THR A 416 -28.07 -24.23 -1.76
C THR A 416 -27.29 -24.78 -2.96
N LEU A 417 -26.89 -23.91 -3.90
CA LEU A 417 -26.05 -24.30 -5.03
C LEU A 417 -24.66 -24.79 -4.56
N MET A 418 -24.08 -24.12 -3.57
CA MET A 418 -22.80 -24.51 -2.97
C MET A 418 -22.91 -25.87 -2.27
N SER A 419 -23.96 -26.10 -1.50
CA SER A 419 -24.27 -27.39 -0.86
C SER A 419 -24.31 -28.56 -1.84
N ALA A 420 -24.84 -28.34 -3.05
CA ALA A 420 -24.91 -29.34 -4.11
C ALA A 420 -23.58 -29.51 -4.89
N SER A 421 -22.61 -28.61 -4.70
CA SER A 421 -21.33 -28.60 -5.43
C SER A 421 -20.19 -29.30 -4.69
N PHE A 422 -20.47 -29.86 -3.50
CA PHE A 422 -19.52 -30.75 -2.83
C PHE A 422 -19.56 -32.15 -3.47
N THR A 423 -18.48 -32.92 -3.34
CA THR A 423 -18.41 -34.33 -3.78
C THR A 423 -19.55 -35.21 -3.22
N SER A 424 -20.15 -34.80 -2.11
CA SER A 424 -21.41 -35.34 -1.59
C SER A 424 -22.20 -34.17 -0.98
N PRO A 425 -23.53 -34.08 -1.18
CA PRO A 425 -24.32 -32.95 -0.68
C PRO A 425 -24.11 -32.70 0.82
N VAL A 426 -23.85 -31.44 1.18
CA VAL A 426 -23.57 -31.03 2.56
C VAL A 426 -24.67 -30.12 3.07
N VAL A 427 -25.29 -30.46 4.20
CA VAL A 427 -26.18 -29.52 4.90
C VAL A 427 -25.32 -28.44 5.56
N LEU A 428 -25.38 -27.23 5.03
CA LEU A 428 -24.61 -26.10 5.52
C LEU A 428 -25.35 -25.44 6.69
N SER A 429 -24.70 -25.34 7.84
CA SER A 429 -25.09 -24.35 8.83
C SER A 429 -24.45 -23.03 8.44
N ALA A 430 -25.26 -22.05 8.06
CA ALA A 430 -24.79 -20.77 7.54
C ALA A 430 -25.39 -19.58 8.30
N ALA A 431 -24.70 -18.44 8.20
CA ALA A 431 -25.11 -17.17 8.78
C ALA A 431 -24.74 -16.02 7.85
N PHE A 432 -25.58 -14.98 7.82
CA PHE A 432 -25.34 -13.78 7.04
C PHE A 432 -24.19 -12.96 7.62
N SER A 433 -23.31 -12.50 6.73
CA SER A 433 -22.15 -11.66 7.02
C SER A 433 -22.20 -10.33 6.25
N ASP A 434 -23.38 -9.97 5.74
CA ASP A 434 -23.64 -8.78 4.95
C ASP A 434 -23.35 -7.47 5.71
N ASP A 435 -23.29 -6.38 4.95
CA ASP A 435 -22.93 -5.07 5.49
C ASP A 435 -23.98 -4.53 6.47
N LEU A 436 -25.27 -4.87 6.34
CA LEU A 436 -26.24 -4.47 7.38
C LEU A 436 -25.88 -5.09 8.72
N ARG A 437 -25.45 -6.36 8.72
CA ARG A 437 -24.98 -7.01 9.94
C ARG A 437 -23.71 -6.33 10.47
N LEU A 438 -22.73 -6.06 9.61
CA LEU A 438 -21.50 -5.37 10.00
C LEU A 438 -21.80 -4.01 10.64
N MET A 439 -22.52 -3.15 9.93
CA MET A 439 -22.83 -1.79 10.40
C MET A 439 -23.68 -1.80 11.67
N SER A 440 -24.57 -2.78 11.82
CA SER A 440 -25.34 -2.98 13.05
C SER A 440 -24.47 -3.35 14.25
N ILE A 441 -23.38 -4.10 14.07
CA ILE A 441 -22.43 -4.41 15.15
C ILE A 441 -21.61 -3.17 15.48
N LEU A 442 -21.00 -2.55 14.46
CA LEU A 442 -20.12 -1.39 14.65
C LEU A 442 -20.86 -0.19 15.25
N GLY A 443 -22.13 0.02 14.86
CA GLY A 443 -22.99 1.08 15.40
C GLY A 443 -23.36 0.92 16.88
N GLN A 444 -23.04 -0.21 17.52
CA GLN A 444 -23.16 -0.37 18.98
C GLN A 444 -22.04 0.36 19.74
N SER A 445 -20.92 0.67 19.07
CA SER A 445 -19.83 1.43 19.66
C SER A 445 -20.12 2.94 19.58
N PRO A 446 -20.20 3.66 20.70
CA PRO A 446 -20.41 5.11 20.69
C PRO A 446 -19.17 5.89 20.21
N TYR A 447 -18.03 5.21 20.02
CA TYR A 447 -16.76 5.82 19.63
C TYR A 447 -16.53 5.80 18.11
N LEU A 448 -17.41 5.16 17.35
CA LEU A 448 -17.30 5.05 15.90
C LEU A 448 -18.29 5.98 15.19
N ALA A 449 -17.78 6.79 14.27
CA ALA A 449 -18.60 7.55 13.33
C ALA A 449 -19.06 6.63 12.19
N ILE A 450 -20.06 5.78 12.48
CA ILE A 450 -20.52 4.73 11.56
C ILE A 450 -21.05 5.29 10.23
N ASP A 451 -21.58 6.51 10.24
CA ASP A 451 -22.07 7.25 9.07
C ASP A 451 -20.96 7.62 8.08
N ARG A 452 -19.71 7.64 8.53
CA ARG A 452 -18.52 7.81 7.67
C ARG A 452 -18.06 6.50 7.05
N LEU A 453 -18.50 5.36 7.57
CA LEU A 453 -18.15 4.05 7.04
C LEU A 453 -19.20 3.59 6.02
N ARG A 454 -18.78 3.47 4.77
CA ARG A 454 -19.68 3.11 3.66
C ARG A 454 -19.90 1.60 3.52
N PHE A 455 -21.02 1.27 2.89
CA PHE A 455 -21.32 -0.09 2.47
C PHE A 455 -20.46 -0.43 1.24
N SER A 456 -19.95 -1.66 1.20
CA SER A 456 -19.19 -2.25 0.10
C SER A 456 -20.01 -2.34 -1.19
N GLY A 457 -21.34 -2.45 -1.08
CA GLY A 457 -22.24 -2.69 -2.21
C GLY A 457 -22.31 -4.16 -2.64
N VAL A 458 -21.63 -5.06 -1.94
CA VAL A 458 -21.77 -6.51 -2.10
C VAL A 458 -22.79 -7.01 -1.08
N ASP A 459 -24.03 -7.14 -1.54
CA ASP A 459 -25.17 -7.37 -0.64
C ASP A 459 -25.38 -8.84 -0.28
N MET A 460 -24.84 -9.78 -1.07
CA MET A 460 -24.92 -11.20 -0.76
C MET A 460 -23.67 -11.66 -0.02
N ALA A 461 -23.77 -11.91 1.28
CA ALA A 461 -22.63 -12.40 2.04
C ALA A 461 -23.04 -13.40 3.13
N ALA A 462 -22.31 -14.51 3.23
CA ALA A 462 -22.53 -15.51 4.25
C ALA A 462 -21.24 -16.25 4.68
N VAL A 463 -21.29 -16.78 5.90
CA VAL A 463 -20.30 -17.71 6.45
C VAL A 463 -21.00 -19.03 6.73
N ALA A 464 -20.44 -20.14 6.28
CA ALA A 464 -20.98 -21.49 6.45
C ALA A 464 -19.95 -22.42 7.10
N ARG A 465 -20.40 -23.19 8.09
CA ARG A 465 -19.57 -24.16 8.80
C ARG A 465 -19.53 -25.48 8.04
N VAL A 466 -18.33 -26.03 7.90
CA VAL A 466 -18.04 -27.31 7.24
C VAL A 466 -16.98 -28.07 8.01
N THR A 467 -16.87 -29.37 7.80
CA THR A 467 -15.70 -30.15 8.26
C THR A 467 -14.49 -29.88 7.36
N HIS A 468 -13.28 -30.15 7.86
CA HIS A 468 -12.05 -30.02 7.04
C HIS A 468 -12.08 -30.86 5.77
N LYS A 469 -12.66 -32.07 5.84
CA LYS A 469 -12.86 -32.93 4.68
C LYS A 469 -13.79 -32.29 3.65
N GLN A 470 -14.88 -31.68 4.10
CA GLN A 470 -15.82 -30.98 3.22
C GLN A 470 -15.20 -29.72 2.61
N LEU A 471 -14.44 -28.93 3.38
CA LEU A 471 -13.72 -27.76 2.87
C LEU A 471 -12.86 -28.11 1.64
N ARG A 472 -12.13 -29.24 1.71
CA ARG A 472 -11.32 -29.75 0.59
C ARG A 472 -12.12 -30.39 -0.54
N GLY A 473 -13.40 -30.71 -0.31
CA GLY A 473 -14.27 -31.41 -1.24
C GLY A 473 -15.24 -30.51 -2.01
N LEU A 474 -15.12 -29.18 -1.90
CA LEU A 474 -15.88 -28.25 -2.73
C LEU A 474 -15.33 -28.25 -4.16
N ASP A 475 -16.18 -28.52 -5.14
CA ASP A 475 -15.86 -28.30 -6.54
C ASP A 475 -16.27 -26.87 -6.96
N ILE A 476 -15.27 -25.98 -7.03
CA ILE A 476 -15.46 -24.57 -7.39
C ILE A 476 -15.99 -24.43 -8.82
N ALA A 477 -15.57 -25.29 -9.75
CA ALA A 477 -16.00 -25.21 -11.15
C ALA A 477 -17.48 -25.62 -11.30
N VAL A 478 -17.90 -26.67 -10.58
CA VAL A 478 -19.32 -27.06 -10.53
C VAL A 478 -20.16 -25.96 -9.89
N PHE A 479 -19.67 -25.34 -8.81
CA PHE A 479 -20.34 -24.22 -8.17
C PHE A 479 -20.47 -23.02 -9.12
N GLU A 480 -19.39 -22.62 -9.78
CA GLU A 480 -19.36 -21.55 -10.79
C GLU A 480 -20.40 -21.78 -11.90
N GLN A 481 -20.46 -23.00 -12.46
CA GLN A 481 -21.43 -23.37 -13.50
C GLN A 481 -22.87 -23.36 -12.98
N ALA A 482 -23.10 -23.78 -11.74
CA ALA A 482 -24.43 -23.77 -11.12
C ALA A 482 -24.93 -22.32 -10.92
N VAL A 483 -24.05 -21.44 -10.41
CA VAL A 483 -24.36 -20.01 -10.23
C VAL A 483 -24.55 -19.32 -11.59
N GLY A 484 -23.71 -19.61 -12.58
CA GLY A 484 -23.87 -19.06 -13.94
C GLY A 484 -25.19 -19.45 -14.59
N ARG A 485 -25.64 -20.71 -14.42
CA ARG A 485 -26.96 -21.16 -14.88
C ARG A 485 -28.11 -20.44 -14.16
N TRP A 486 -28.00 -20.25 -12.85
CA TRP A 486 -29.01 -19.56 -12.07
C TRP A 486 -29.13 -18.07 -12.45
N LEU A 487 -28.00 -17.38 -12.61
CA LEU A 487 -27.97 -15.95 -12.96
C LEU A 487 -28.20 -15.70 -14.45
N GLY A 488 -28.01 -16.69 -15.32
CA GLY A 488 -28.03 -16.53 -16.78
C GLY A 488 -26.80 -15.82 -17.34
N GLU A 489 -25.78 -15.59 -16.52
CA GLU A 489 -24.59 -14.79 -16.84
C GLU A 489 -23.31 -15.64 -16.87
N ASN A 490 -22.21 -15.04 -17.32
CA ASN A 490 -20.89 -15.66 -17.18
C ASN A 490 -20.37 -15.38 -15.77
N VAL A 491 -20.11 -16.44 -15.00
CA VAL A 491 -19.67 -16.31 -13.61
C VAL A 491 -18.23 -16.77 -13.51
N GLN A 492 -17.46 -16.11 -12.63
CA GLN A 492 -16.14 -16.55 -12.21
C GLN A 492 -16.13 -16.61 -10.69
N VAL A 493 -15.71 -17.73 -10.11
CA VAL A 493 -15.53 -17.85 -8.65
C VAL A 493 -14.05 -17.95 -8.35
N LEU A 494 -13.55 -17.00 -7.55
CA LEU A 494 -12.18 -17.05 -7.03
C LEU A 494 -12.21 -17.44 -5.54
N ALA A 495 -11.15 -18.10 -5.09
CA ALA A 495 -11.06 -18.65 -3.74
C ALA A 495 -9.74 -18.24 -3.08
N GLN A 496 -9.83 -17.76 -1.84
CA GLN A 496 -8.69 -17.42 -1.00
C GLN A 496 -8.72 -18.31 0.23
N PRO A 497 -7.82 -19.30 0.35
CA PRO A 497 -7.64 -20.02 1.60
C PRO A 497 -6.99 -19.10 2.64
N HIS A 498 -7.42 -19.21 3.89
CA HIS A 498 -6.85 -18.48 5.01
C HIS A 498 -7.12 -19.21 6.33
N ASN A 499 -6.50 -18.73 7.40
CA ASN A 499 -6.69 -19.25 8.75
C ASN A 499 -7.15 -18.13 9.67
N THR A 500 -8.08 -18.46 10.57
CA THR A 500 -8.56 -17.53 11.59
C THR A 500 -8.14 -18.04 12.98
N PRO A 501 -7.40 -17.25 13.76
CA PRO A 501 -7.13 -17.55 15.17
C PRO A 501 -8.41 -17.58 16.00
N ARG A 502 -8.60 -18.64 16.80
CA ARG A 502 -9.77 -18.85 17.65
C ARG A 502 -9.35 -19.22 19.06
N VAL A 503 -10.29 -19.13 20.00
CA VAL A 503 -10.13 -19.72 21.32
C VAL A 503 -9.94 -21.24 21.16
N GLY A 504 -8.79 -21.76 21.60
CA GLY A 504 -8.46 -23.18 21.55
C GLY A 504 -7.77 -23.68 20.27
N GLY A 505 -7.44 -22.81 19.31
CA GLY A 505 -6.66 -23.21 18.12
C GLY A 505 -6.96 -22.39 16.87
N LEU A 506 -6.64 -22.95 15.70
CA LEU A 506 -6.89 -22.35 14.39
C LEU A 506 -8.12 -22.99 13.73
N SER A 507 -8.94 -22.17 13.06
CA SER A 507 -9.87 -22.67 12.03
C SER A 507 -9.26 -22.49 10.64
N TYR A 508 -9.48 -23.49 9.78
CA TYR A 508 -9.14 -23.44 8.36
C TYR A 508 -10.33 -22.90 7.59
N GLU A 509 -10.09 -21.94 6.71
CA GLU A 509 -11.16 -21.20 6.04
C GLU A 509 -10.84 -21.00 4.56
N CYS A 510 -11.90 -20.82 3.78
CA CYS A 510 -11.79 -20.45 2.38
C CYS A 510 -12.88 -19.44 2.05
N THR A 511 -12.48 -18.24 1.65
CA THR A 511 -13.41 -17.21 1.19
C THR A 511 -13.50 -17.26 -0.33
N LEU A 512 -14.73 -17.36 -0.83
CA LEU A 512 -15.08 -17.34 -2.23
C LEU A 512 -15.63 -15.95 -2.59
N VAL A 513 -15.13 -15.39 -3.69
CA VAL A 513 -15.66 -14.16 -4.29
C VAL A 513 -16.30 -14.52 -5.62
N VAL A 514 -17.60 -14.23 -5.75
CA VAL A 514 -18.37 -14.50 -6.97
C VAL A 514 -18.39 -13.26 -7.83
N PHE A 515 -17.84 -13.37 -9.04
CA PHE A 515 -17.86 -12.33 -10.05
C PHE A 515 -18.87 -12.67 -11.13
N VAL A 516 -19.65 -11.68 -11.56
CA VAL A 516 -20.47 -11.74 -12.76
C VAL A 516 -19.77 -10.94 -13.85
N LYS A 517 -19.52 -11.57 -15.00
CA LYS A 517 -19.06 -10.93 -16.23
C LYS A 517 -20.28 -10.69 -17.10
N ASN A 518 -20.82 -9.48 -17.03
CA ASN A 518 -22.06 -9.13 -17.73
C ASN A 518 -21.92 -9.42 -19.23
N LYS A 519 -22.87 -10.18 -19.79
CA LYS A 519 -22.90 -10.50 -21.22
C LYS A 519 -23.32 -9.33 -22.12
N LYS A 520 -23.71 -8.19 -21.54
CA LYS A 520 -24.19 -7.00 -22.26
C LYS A 520 -23.34 -5.78 -21.90
N PRO A 521 -23.18 -4.80 -22.83
CA PRO A 521 -22.53 -3.53 -22.53
C PRO A 521 -23.10 -2.90 -21.25
N PRO A 522 -22.27 -2.40 -20.33
CA PRO A 522 -20.84 -2.11 -20.47
C PRO A 522 -19.88 -3.27 -20.14
N PHE A 523 -20.33 -4.54 -20.20
CA PHE A 523 -19.51 -5.74 -19.97
C PHE A 523 -18.72 -5.71 -18.64
N ALA A 524 -19.34 -5.16 -17.60
CA ALA A 524 -18.70 -5.03 -16.30
C ALA A 524 -18.44 -6.39 -15.65
N LYS A 525 -17.28 -6.52 -14.98
CA LYS A 525 -16.98 -7.59 -14.05
C LYS A 525 -17.34 -7.12 -12.65
N THR A 526 -18.53 -7.48 -12.16
CA THR A 526 -19.04 -7.05 -10.87
C THR A 526 -18.90 -8.14 -9.82
N VAL A 527 -18.53 -7.75 -8.61
CA VAL A 527 -18.58 -8.65 -7.44
C VAL A 527 -20.01 -8.70 -6.94
N VAL A 528 -20.58 -9.90 -6.81
CA VAL A 528 -21.97 -10.06 -6.36
C VAL A 528 -22.09 -10.76 -5.03
N ALA A 529 -21.11 -11.56 -4.62
CA ALA A 529 -21.18 -12.25 -3.34
C ALA A 529 -19.82 -12.55 -2.67
N PHE A 530 -19.85 -12.59 -1.33
CA PHE A 530 -18.78 -13.12 -0.48
C PHE A 530 -19.28 -14.31 0.33
N LEU A 531 -18.71 -15.49 0.08
CA LEU A 531 -19.05 -16.71 0.82
C LEU A 531 -17.82 -17.19 1.56
N THR A 532 -17.94 -17.66 2.79
CA THR A 532 -16.79 -18.24 3.52
C THR A 532 -17.16 -19.58 4.09
N LEU A 533 -16.35 -20.59 3.79
CA LEU A 533 -16.40 -21.89 4.43
C LEU A 533 -15.42 -21.91 5.59
N THR A 534 -15.87 -22.26 6.79
CA THR A 534 -15.01 -22.34 7.98
C THR A 534 -15.10 -23.71 8.65
N THR A 535 -13.96 -24.23 9.10
CA THR A 535 -13.91 -25.43 9.95
C THR A 535 -14.16 -25.16 11.43
N ALA A 536 -14.45 -23.90 11.80
CA ALA A 536 -14.73 -23.54 13.17
C ALA A 536 -15.98 -24.28 13.71
N THR A 537 -15.87 -24.76 14.94
CA THR A 537 -17.02 -25.32 15.68
C THR A 537 -18.04 -24.22 16.02
N ALA A 538 -19.23 -24.63 16.49
CA ALA A 538 -20.24 -23.69 16.99
C ALA A 538 -19.76 -22.77 18.12
N ALA A 539 -18.83 -23.26 18.94
CA ALA A 539 -18.26 -22.47 20.02
C ALA A 539 -17.21 -21.46 19.50
N GLN A 540 -16.50 -21.80 18.43
CA GLN A 540 -15.43 -20.96 17.86
C GLN A 540 -15.97 -19.90 16.89
N ALA A 541 -17.05 -20.21 16.15
CA ALA A 541 -17.76 -19.29 15.27
C ALA A 541 -19.27 -19.32 15.61
N PRO A 542 -19.68 -18.64 16.69
CA PRO A 542 -21.07 -18.62 17.11
C PRO A 542 -21.92 -17.83 16.11
N PHE A 543 -23.06 -18.41 15.73
CA PHE A 543 -24.05 -17.72 14.93
C PHE A 543 -25.15 -17.17 15.83
N HIS A 544 -25.46 -15.89 15.63
CA HIS A 544 -26.43 -15.18 16.45
C HIS A 544 -27.76 -15.07 15.72
N SER A 545 -28.88 -15.16 16.43
CA SER A 545 -30.21 -14.82 15.90
C SER A 545 -30.57 -13.38 16.27
N SER A 546 -31.31 -12.68 15.41
CA SER A 546 -31.89 -11.38 15.77
C SER A 546 -33.34 -11.55 16.22
N PRO A 547 -33.77 -10.92 17.33
CA PRO A 547 -35.19 -10.90 17.71
C PRO A 547 -36.10 -10.28 16.65
N SER A 548 -35.58 -9.33 15.87
CA SER A 548 -36.31 -8.63 14.81
C SER A 548 -36.36 -9.39 13.48
N ASP A 549 -35.64 -10.51 13.36
CA ASP A 549 -35.53 -11.29 12.13
C ASP A 549 -35.41 -12.79 12.48
N GLN A 550 -36.51 -13.32 13.02
CA GLN A 550 -36.59 -14.70 13.49
C GLN A 550 -36.45 -15.67 12.30
N GLY A 551 -35.53 -16.62 12.41
CA GLY A 551 -35.24 -17.62 11.38
C GLY A 551 -33.92 -17.38 10.63
N ASN A 552 -33.34 -16.19 10.75
CA ASN A 552 -32.04 -15.86 10.17
C ASN A 552 -30.91 -15.92 11.21
N ALA A 553 -29.76 -16.43 10.77
CA ALA A 553 -28.54 -16.52 11.57
C ALA A 553 -27.52 -15.48 11.07
N TYR A 554 -26.72 -14.95 11.98
CA TYR A 554 -25.79 -13.85 11.75
C TYR A 554 -24.39 -14.16 12.24
N ALA A 555 -23.39 -13.88 11.40
CA ALA A 555 -21.99 -14.14 11.69
C ALA A 555 -21.46 -13.19 12.80
N ALA A 556 -20.41 -13.63 13.49
CA ALA A 556 -19.70 -12.81 14.46
C ALA A 556 -18.76 -11.83 13.75
N LEU A 557 -18.35 -10.77 14.45
CA LEU A 557 -17.50 -9.71 13.89
C LEU A 557 -16.17 -10.26 13.35
N LEU A 558 -15.57 -11.23 14.07
CA LEU A 558 -14.32 -11.88 13.66
C LEU A 558 -14.47 -12.63 12.32
N ASP A 559 -15.60 -13.29 12.08
CA ASP A 559 -15.85 -14.01 10.82
C ASP A 559 -16.04 -13.04 9.65
N ILE A 560 -16.73 -11.92 9.91
CA ILE A 560 -16.91 -10.85 8.92
C ILE A 560 -15.55 -10.25 8.58
N ASP A 561 -14.70 -9.99 9.57
CA ASP A 561 -13.36 -9.44 9.38
C ASP A 561 -12.49 -10.33 8.49
N GLY A 562 -12.36 -11.61 8.85
CA GLY A 562 -11.61 -12.58 8.06
C GLY A 562 -12.14 -12.71 6.62
N GLN A 563 -13.46 -12.69 6.44
CA GLN A 563 -14.07 -12.67 5.12
C GLN A 563 -13.72 -11.41 4.32
N ARG A 564 -13.74 -10.21 4.92
CA ARG A 564 -13.38 -8.96 4.20
C ARG A 564 -11.91 -8.93 3.86
N LYS A 565 -11.06 -9.35 4.79
CA LYS A 565 -9.61 -9.53 4.62
C LYS A 565 -9.32 -10.43 3.40
N ALA A 566 -9.92 -11.61 3.35
CA ALA A 566 -9.72 -12.57 2.27
C ALA A 566 -10.41 -12.19 0.95
N ALA A 567 -11.56 -11.53 1.00
CA ALA A 567 -12.20 -11.04 -0.21
C ALA A 567 -11.36 -9.96 -0.91
N ALA A 568 -10.75 -9.05 -0.14
CA ALA A 568 -9.91 -7.98 -0.70
C ALA A 568 -8.70 -8.51 -1.49
N ALA A 569 -8.15 -9.66 -1.09
CA ALA A 569 -7.07 -10.37 -1.81
C ALA A 569 -7.44 -10.73 -3.26
N LEU A 570 -8.72 -11.02 -3.51
CA LEU A 570 -9.22 -11.50 -4.79
C LEU A 570 -9.78 -10.39 -5.69
N ILE A 571 -9.98 -9.19 -5.15
CA ILE A 571 -10.67 -8.08 -5.84
C ILE A 571 -9.63 -7.12 -6.38
N GLY A 572 -9.54 -6.95 -7.70
CA GLY A 572 -8.68 -5.95 -8.35
C GLY A 572 -9.30 -4.55 -8.49
N GLU A 573 -10.59 -4.41 -8.19
CA GLU A 573 -11.31 -3.13 -8.29
C GLU A 573 -10.94 -2.18 -7.16
N PHE A 574 -10.52 -0.96 -7.50
CA PHE A 574 -10.06 0.04 -6.53
C PHE A 574 -11.12 0.42 -5.49
N VAL A 575 -12.32 0.83 -5.93
CA VAL A 575 -13.34 1.40 -5.02
C VAL A 575 -13.81 0.37 -4.00
N LEU A 576 -14.14 -0.84 -4.44
CA LEU A 576 -14.52 -1.92 -3.54
C LEU A 576 -13.37 -2.30 -2.58
N ARG A 577 -12.13 -2.37 -3.07
CA ARG A 577 -10.97 -2.67 -2.22
C ARG A 577 -10.73 -1.59 -1.16
N ASP A 578 -10.83 -0.32 -1.50
CA ASP A 578 -10.74 0.82 -0.57
C ASP A 578 -11.84 0.76 0.51
N LEU A 579 -13.08 0.44 0.11
CA LEU A 579 -14.19 0.26 1.05
C LEU A 579 -13.94 -0.90 2.02
N LEU A 580 -13.45 -2.04 1.52
CA LEU A 580 -13.09 -3.19 2.36
C LEU A 580 -11.92 -2.85 3.29
N SER A 581 -10.95 -2.06 2.85
CA SER A 581 -9.85 -1.57 3.69
C SER A 581 -10.37 -0.75 4.87
N LYS A 582 -11.20 0.25 4.61
CA LYS A 582 -11.82 1.08 5.65
C LYS A 582 -12.68 0.27 6.62
N GLN A 583 -13.41 -0.72 6.12
CA GLN A 583 -14.19 -1.64 6.96
C GLN A 583 -13.27 -2.48 7.86
N HIS A 584 -12.25 -3.11 7.28
CA HIS A 584 -11.28 -3.92 8.02
C HIS A 584 -10.55 -3.11 9.10
N GLU A 585 -10.01 -1.94 8.75
CA GLU A 585 -9.35 -1.05 9.70
C GLU A 585 -10.28 -0.66 10.85
N THR A 586 -11.55 -0.35 10.55
CA THR A 586 -12.55 -0.01 11.57
C THR A 586 -12.83 -1.20 12.49
N ILE A 587 -13.00 -2.41 11.95
CA ILE A 587 -13.24 -3.62 12.74
C ILE A 587 -12.07 -3.88 13.70
N LYS A 588 -10.83 -3.73 13.23
CA LYS A 588 -9.63 -3.92 14.06
C LYS A 588 -9.53 -2.94 15.23
N THR A 589 -10.20 -1.78 15.19
CA THR A 589 -10.26 -0.89 16.36
C THR A 589 -11.10 -1.44 17.51
N LEU A 590 -12.01 -2.38 17.22
CA LEU A 590 -12.92 -2.99 18.19
C LEU A 590 -12.50 -4.38 18.63
N LEU A 591 -11.80 -5.14 17.77
CA LEU A 591 -11.25 -6.42 18.14
C LEU A 591 -10.04 -6.19 19.06
N PRO A 592 -9.89 -6.94 20.17
CA PRO A 592 -8.69 -6.87 20.98
C PRO A 592 -7.49 -7.21 20.09
N ASN A 593 -6.46 -6.35 20.11
CA ASN A 593 -5.17 -6.66 19.47
C ASN A 593 -4.69 -7.99 20.06
N ALA A 594 -4.74 -9.05 19.25
CA ALA A 594 -4.24 -10.37 19.63
C ALA A 594 -2.72 -10.39 19.68
#